data_AF-A0A8J7XLT6-F1
#
_entry.id   AF-A0A8J7XLT6-F1
#
_cell.length_a   1.000
_cell.length_b   1.000
_cell.length_c   1.000
_cell.angle_alpha   90.00
_cell.angle_beta   90.00
_cell.angle_gamma   90.00
#
_symmetry.space_group_name_H-M   'P 1'
#
loop_
_entity.id
_entity.type
_entity.pdbx_description
1 polymer ?
#
loop_
_entity_poly.entity_id
_entity_poly.type
_entity_poly.pdbx_seq_one_letter_code
_entity_poly.pdbx_strand_id
1 'polypeptide(L)'
;MTKDDVGPITELGMLIGQFAGEEAKKRIMGGSEQITDLSSEEVAEWLKNTMNKLDTLIDEKTRIQIMENCGFNCAEINKNHIENTLAKREKFKTLDEFLEAEEKNPTQGTRLVREEGIIYQYYDPSAFKVRCFCSLWRGLKDDETVSPTWCLCSKGFVMKLWEALLGRPAKVELVESCISGAKQCKFAVHL
;
A
#
# COMPACT_ATOMS: atom_id res chain seq x y z
N MET A 1 -20.25 -0.82 1.12
CA MET A 1 -19.07 -1.24 0.31
C MET A 1 -19.48 -1.65 -1.10
N THR A 2 -18.56 -1.63 -2.07
CA THR A 2 -18.76 -2.33 -3.36
C THR A 2 -18.28 -3.78 -3.25
N LYS A 3 -18.63 -4.63 -4.23
CA LYS A 3 -18.09 -6.00 -4.32
C LYS A 3 -16.55 -6.01 -4.40
N ASP A 4 -15.96 -4.93 -4.92
CA ASP A 4 -14.51 -4.80 -5.11
C ASP A 4 -13.76 -4.61 -3.79
N ASP A 5 -14.42 -4.09 -2.75
CA ASP A 5 -13.82 -3.86 -1.43
C ASP A 5 -13.69 -5.16 -0.60
N VAL A 6 -14.47 -6.20 -0.92
CA VAL A 6 -14.46 -7.49 -0.18
C VAL A 6 -13.22 -8.32 -0.51
N GLY A 7 -12.70 -8.20 -1.73
CA GLY A 7 -11.53 -8.95 -2.20
C GLY A 7 -10.29 -8.73 -1.32
N PRO A 8 -9.84 -7.48 -1.12
CA PRO A 8 -8.68 -7.19 -0.28
C PRO A 8 -8.80 -7.66 1.18
N ILE A 9 -10.00 -7.63 1.76
CA ILE A 9 -10.23 -8.11 3.13
C ILE A 9 -10.15 -9.63 3.21
N THR A 10 -10.71 -10.31 2.21
CA THR A 10 -10.61 -11.78 2.09
C THR A 10 -9.15 -12.20 1.94
N GLU A 11 -8.41 -11.51 1.09
CA GLU A 11 -6.97 -11.74 0.89
C GLU A 11 -6.18 -11.56 2.19
N LEU A 12 -6.39 -10.47 2.91
CA LEU A 12 -5.75 -10.24 4.22
C LEU A 12 -5.99 -11.42 5.16
N GLY A 13 -7.22 -11.93 5.23
CA GLY A 13 -7.55 -13.09 6.05
C GLY A 13 -6.84 -14.37 5.61
N MET A 14 -6.72 -14.61 4.31
CA MET A 14 -5.97 -15.75 3.78
C MET A 14 -4.48 -15.65 4.12
N LEU A 15 -3.86 -14.48 3.93
CA LEU A 15 -2.45 -14.26 4.22
C LEU A 15 -2.14 -14.36 5.72
N ILE A 16 -3.02 -13.86 6.60
CA ILE A 16 -2.87 -14.06 8.04
C ILE A 16 -2.94 -15.56 8.37
N GLY A 17 -3.87 -16.31 7.80
CA GLY A 17 -3.95 -17.76 8.00
C GLY A 17 -2.69 -18.50 7.54
N GLN A 18 -2.18 -18.11 6.37
CA GLN A 18 -0.97 -18.70 5.78
C GLN A 18 0.28 -18.44 6.62
N PHE A 19 0.48 -17.21 7.10
CA PHE A 19 1.74 -16.82 7.74
C PHE A 19 1.71 -16.83 9.27
N ALA A 20 0.52 -16.71 9.88
CA ALA A 20 0.36 -16.68 11.34
C ALA A 20 -0.54 -17.80 11.89
N GLY A 21 -1.11 -18.63 11.03
CA GLY A 21 -1.97 -19.76 11.40
C GLY A 21 -3.45 -19.39 11.59
N GLU A 22 -4.31 -20.40 11.51
CA GLU A 22 -5.76 -20.23 11.54
C GLU A 22 -6.29 -19.66 12.87
N GLU A 23 -5.66 -19.97 14.00
CA GLU A 23 -6.04 -19.40 15.30
C GLU A 23 -5.79 -17.88 15.35
N ALA A 24 -4.67 -17.42 14.81
CA ALA A 24 -4.39 -15.99 14.72
C ALA A 24 -5.38 -15.29 13.78
N LYS A 25 -5.62 -15.88 12.60
CA LYS A 25 -6.61 -15.40 11.65
C LYS A 25 -7.99 -15.25 12.29
N LYS A 26 -8.48 -16.27 13.00
CA LYS A 26 -9.78 -16.21 13.68
C LYS A 26 -9.86 -15.05 14.68
N ARG A 27 -8.80 -14.82 15.46
CA ARG A 27 -8.74 -13.74 16.45
C ARG A 27 -8.67 -12.35 15.81
N ILE A 28 -7.88 -12.21 14.76
CA ILE A 28 -7.62 -10.93 14.08
C ILE A 28 -8.82 -10.55 13.20
N MET A 29 -9.30 -11.47 12.36
CA MET A 29 -10.33 -11.26 11.35
C MET A 29 -11.77 -11.41 11.87
N GLY A 30 -11.98 -11.61 13.18
CA GLY A 30 -13.32 -11.73 13.76
C GLY A 30 -14.20 -10.52 13.40
N GLY A 31 -15.44 -10.77 12.96
CA GLY A 31 -16.37 -9.77 12.46
C GLY A 31 -16.31 -9.54 10.94
N SER A 32 -15.33 -10.12 10.23
CA SER A 32 -15.24 -10.01 8.77
C SER A 32 -16.43 -10.66 8.03
N GLU A 33 -17.14 -11.59 8.66
CA GLU A 33 -18.33 -12.24 8.13
C GLU A 33 -19.51 -11.28 7.89
N GLN A 34 -19.55 -10.15 8.60
CA GLN A 34 -20.59 -9.11 8.46
C GLN A 34 -20.11 -7.89 7.67
N ILE A 35 -18.88 -7.94 7.12
CA ILE A 35 -18.24 -6.77 6.54
C ILE A 35 -19.09 -6.14 5.43
N THR A 36 -19.79 -6.96 4.63
CA THR A 36 -20.64 -6.51 3.51
C THR A 36 -21.82 -5.65 3.94
N ASP A 37 -22.25 -5.78 5.19
CA ASP A 37 -23.40 -5.07 5.74
C ASP A 37 -23.00 -3.74 6.38
N LEU A 38 -21.69 -3.46 6.48
CA LEU A 38 -21.14 -2.26 7.11
C LEU A 38 -21.06 -1.06 6.16
N SER A 39 -21.23 0.13 6.73
CA SER A 39 -20.88 1.42 6.14
C SER A 39 -19.36 1.57 5.96
N SER A 40 -18.92 2.54 5.16
CA SER A 40 -17.50 2.83 4.97
C SER A 40 -16.76 3.18 6.28
N GLU A 41 -17.44 3.88 7.17
CA GLU A 41 -16.97 4.32 8.48
C GLU A 41 -16.78 3.11 9.40
N GLU A 42 -17.78 2.22 9.46
CA GLU A 42 -17.70 0.98 10.23
C GLU A 42 -16.61 0.03 9.69
N VAL A 43 -16.41 -0.03 8.38
CA VAL A 43 -15.31 -0.80 7.77
C VAL A 43 -13.95 -0.21 8.16
N ALA A 44 -13.79 1.11 8.11
CA ALA A 44 -12.54 1.78 8.49
C ALA A 44 -12.24 1.55 9.99
N GLU A 45 -13.26 1.66 10.86
CA GLU A 45 -13.12 1.38 12.28
C GLU A 45 -12.75 -0.09 12.54
N TRP A 46 -13.43 -1.03 11.87
CA TRP A 46 -13.09 -2.45 11.95
C TRP A 46 -11.66 -2.72 11.49
N LEU A 47 -11.23 -2.16 10.35
CA LEU A 47 -9.86 -2.32 9.84
C LEU A 47 -8.80 -1.75 10.78
N LYS A 48 -9.07 -0.59 11.38
CA LYS A 48 -8.19 0.02 12.39
C LYS A 48 -8.02 -0.93 13.58
N ASN A 49 -9.12 -1.50 14.07
CA ASN A 49 -9.08 -2.51 15.13
C ASN A 49 -8.35 -3.79 14.69
N THR A 50 -8.55 -4.25 13.46
CA THR A 50 -7.84 -5.40 12.86
C THR A 50 -6.33 -5.15 12.83
N MET A 51 -5.88 -3.95 12.46
CA MET A 51 -4.46 -3.59 12.50
C MET A 51 -3.90 -3.55 13.93
N ASN A 52 -4.64 -3.02 14.89
CA ASN A 52 -4.22 -3.04 16.30
C ASN A 52 -4.06 -4.48 16.83
N LYS A 53 -4.97 -5.39 16.45
CA LYS A 53 -4.85 -6.81 16.79
C LYS A 53 -3.66 -7.45 16.11
N LEU A 54 -3.45 -7.17 14.82
CA LEU A 54 -2.30 -7.67 14.07
C LEU A 54 -1.00 -7.25 14.78
N ASP A 55 -0.88 -5.97 15.13
CA ASP A 55 0.28 -5.41 15.83
C ASP A 55 0.56 -6.02 17.20
N THR A 56 -0.51 -6.37 17.92
CA THR A 56 -0.42 -6.93 19.26
C THR A 56 -0.09 -8.43 19.24
N LEU A 57 -0.62 -9.17 18.26
CA LEU A 57 -0.62 -10.63 18.26
C LEU A 57 0.48 -11.23 17.41
N ILE A 58 0.98 -10.50 16.41
CA ILE A 58 1.90 -11.03 15.40
C ILE A 58 3.22 -10.27 15.48
N ASP A 59 4.34 -11.01 15.43
CA ASP A 59 5.66 -10.41 15.41
C ASP A 59 5.87 -9.54 14.15
N GLU A 60 6.76 -8.56 14.27
CA GLU A 60 7.00 -7.57 13.22
C GLU A 60 7.37 -8.21 11.87
N LYS A 61 8.24 -9.23 11.86
CA LYS A 61 8.69 -9.87 10.62
C LYS A 61 7.51 -10.53 9.90
N THR A 62 6.66 -11.23 10.63
CA THR A 62 5.47 -11.87 10.07
C THR A 62 4.44 -10.84 9.59
N ARG A 63 4.24 -9.73 10.32
CA ARG A 63 3.37 -8.62 9.88
C ARG A 63 3.84 -7.99 8.58
N ILE A 64 5.14 -7.70 8.47
CA ILE A 64 5.74 -7.17 7.23
C ILE A 64 5.47 -8.13 6.08
N GLN A 65 5.70 -9.43 6.27
CA GLN A 65 5.46 -10.44 5.24
C GLN A 65 3.99 -10.47 4.80
N ILE A 66 3.04 -10.50 5.75
CA ILE A 66 1.60 -10.48 5.43
C ILE A 66 1.25 -9.25 4.60
N MET A 67 1.63 -8.06 5.07
CA MET A 67 1.21 -6.81 4.45
C MET A 67 1.90 -6.55 3.12
N GLU A 68 3.17 -6.91 2.95
CA GLU A 68 3.84 -6.85 1.64
C GLU A 68 3.14 -7.75 0.60
N ASN A 69 2.70 -8.95 0.99
CA ASN A 69 1.95 -9.83 0.11
C ASN A 69 0.56 -9.28 -0.25
N CYS A 70 -0.13 -8.60 0.69
CA CYS A 70 -1.32 -7.80 0.33
C CYS A 70 -0.99 -6.77 -0.75
N GLY A 71 0.19 -6.13 -0.65
CA GLY A 71 0.71 -5.18 -1.62
C GLY A 71 1.00 -5.80 -2.99
N PHE A 72 1.53 -7.02 -3.02
CA PHE A 72 1.77 -7.76 -4.25
C PHE A 72 0.46 -8.10 -4.95
N ASN A 73 -0.54 -8.58 -4.22
CA ASN A 73 -1.86 -8.82 -4.80
C ASN A 73 -2.52 -7.50 -5.28
N CYS A 74 -2.35 -6.40 -4.53
CA CYS A 74 -2.80 -5.07 -4.95
C CYS A 74 -2.16 -4.62 -6.26
N ALA A 75 -0.87 -4.93 -6.47
CA ALA A 75 -0.16 -4.67 -7.72
C ALA A 75 -0.74 -5.47 -8.89
N GLU A 76 -1.11 -6.74 -8.68
CA GLU A 76 -1.76 -7.56 -9.71
C GLU A 76 -3.17 -7.06 -10.06
N ILE A 77 -3.98 -6.73 -9.06
CA ILE A 77 -5.34 -6.17 -9.27
C ILE A 77 -5.27 -4.84 -10.03
N ASN A 78 -4.26 -4.02 -9.73
CA ASN A 78 -4.06 -2.71 -10.33
C ASN A 78 -2.93 -2.70 -11.37
N LYS A 79 -2.67 -3.83 -12.04
CA LYS A 79 -1.55 -4.02 -12.96
C LYS A 79 -1.47 -2.97 -14.07
N ASN A 80 -2.62 -2.43 -14.50
CA ASN A 80 -2.68 -1.37 -15.50
C ASN A 80 -1.85 -0.14 -15.08
N HIS A 81 -1.74 0.16 -13.77
CA HIS A 81 -0.88 1.25 -13.29
C HIS A 81 0.60 0.98 -13.57
N ILE A 82 1.05 -0.26 -13.33
CA ILE A 82 2.42 -0.69 -13.59
C ILE A 82 2.67 -0.73 -15.10
N GLU A 83 1.78 -1.35 -15.87
CA GLU A 83 1.86 -1.44 -17.34
C GLU A 83 1.92 -0.04 -17.99
N ASN A 84 1.08 0.90 -17.54
CA ASN A 84 1.12 2.29 -18.03
C ASN A 84 2.43 3.00 -17.68
N THR A 85 3.01 2.72 -16.51
CA THR A 85 4.30 3.29 -16.11
C THR A 85 5.43 2.70 -16.96
N LEU A 86 5.40 1.40 -17.25
CA LEU A 86 6.34 0.75 -18.17
C LEU A 86 6.23 1.31 -19.60
N ALA A 87 5.02 1.45 -20.13
CA ALA A 87 4.78 2.05 -21.45
C ALA A 87 5.27 3.51 -21.52
N LYS A 88 5.23 4.24 -20.40
CA LYS A 88 5.86 5.57 -20.30
C LYS A 88 7.39 5.47 -20.30
N ARG A 89 7.96 4.55 -19.53
CA ARG A 89 9.41 4.28 -19.44
C ARG A 89 10.02 3.88 -20.78
N GLU A 90 9.32 3.11 -21.62
CA GLU A 90 9.78 2.67 -22.95
C GLU A 90 10.07 3.82 -23.92
N LYS A 91 9.54 5.02 -23.66
CA LYS A 91 9.79 6.23 -24.47
C LYS A 91 11.19 6.83 -24.26
N PHE A 92 11.93 6.33 -23.27
CA PHE A 92 13.25 6.83 -22.87
C PHE A 92 14.31 5.76 -23.07
N LYS A 93 15.54 6.17 -23.42
CA LYS A 93 16.63 5.20 -23.67
C LYS A 93 17.17 4.66 -22.36
N THR A 94 17.34 5.52 -21.36
CA THR A 94 17.92 5.15 -20.06
C THR A 94 16.91 5.34 -18.93
N LEU A 95 17.19 4.72 -17.78
CA LEU A 95 16.40 4.95 -16.57
C LEU A 95 16.54 6.41 -16.13
N ASP A 96 17.76 6.98 -16.20
CA ASP A 96 18.00 8.37 -15.81
C ASP A 96 17.19 9.37 -16.64
N GLU A 97 17.10 9.20 -17.96
CA GLU A 97 16.27 10.04 -18.83
C GLU A 97 14.78 9.99 -18.42
N PHE A 98 14.29 8.80 -18.05
CA PHE A 98 12.92 8.63 -17.55
C PHE A 98 12.72 9.33 -16.19
N LEU A 99 13.65 9.15 -15.25
CA LEU A 99 13.58 9.76 -13.92
C LEU A 99 13.64 11.30 -13.99
N GLU A 100 14.49 11.86 -14.83
CA GLU A 100 14.54 13.31 -15.08
C GLU A 100 13.19 13.84 -15.62
N ALA A 101 12.52 13.08 -16.48
CA ALA A 101 11.22 13.45 -16.99
C ALA A 101 10.13 13.39 -15.91
N GLU A 102 10.13 12.36 -15.05
CA GLU A 102 9.21 12.26 -13.90
C GLU A 102 9.44 13.35 -12.86
N GLU A 103 10.68 13.74 -12.59
CA GLU A 103 11.01 14.84 -11.67
C GLU A 103 10.51 16.19 -12.19
N LYS A 104 10.63 16.41 -13.51
CA LYS A 104 10.22 17.66 -14.16
C LYS A 104 8.71 17.79 -14.30
N ASN A 105 8.04 16.71 -14.69
CA ASN A 105 6.60 16.68 -14.98
C ASN A 105 5.95 15.44 -14.33
N PRO A 106 5.81 15.44 -12.99
CA PRO A 106 5.26 14.30 -12.29
C PRO A 106 3.77 14.10 -12.60
N THR A 107 3.33 12.85 -12.50
CA THR A 107 1.90 12.52 -12.55
C THR A 107 1.22 13.12 -11.31
N GLN A 108 -0.01 13.64 -11.45
CA GLN A 108 -0.76 14.22 -10.34
C GLN A 108 -0.78 13.28 -9.12
N GLY A 109 -0.48 13.84 -7.94
CA GLY A 109 -0.42 13.09 -6.68
C GLY A 109 0.82 12.20 -6.53
N THR A 110 1.81 12.34 -7.42
CA THR A 110 3.11 11.65 -7.32
C THR A 110 4.25 12.65 -7.37
N ARG A 111 5.41 12.26 -6.85
CA ARG A 111 6.67 13.00 -7.02
C ARG A 111 7.84 12.05 -6.79
N LEU A 112 8.92 12.21 -7.55
CA LEU A 112 10.19 11.52 -7.33
C LEU A 112 11.26 12.54 -6.92
N VAL A 113 12.18 12.12 -6.06
CA VAL A 113 13.39 12.87 -5.70
C VAL A 113 14.56 11.88 -5.63
N ARG A 114 15.65 12.15 -6.36
CA ARG A 114 16.88 11.35 -6.30
C ARG A 114 17.88 11.92 -5.29
N GLU A 115 18.38 11.07 -4.41
CA GLU A 115 19.45 11.38 -3.45
C GLU A 115 20.38 10.16 -3.32
N GLU A 116 21.65 10.29 -3.70
CA GLU A 116 22.72 9.31 -3.41
C GLU A 116 22.34 7.82 -3.57
N GLY A 117 21.89 7.41 -4.76
CA GLY A 117 21.52 6.02 -5.03
C GLY A 117 20.17 5.58 -4.46
N ILE A 118 19.41 6.51 -3.89
CA ILE A 118 18.04 6.32 -3.40
C ILE A 118 17.09 7.18 -4.23
N ILE A 119 15.96 6.61 -4.60
CA ILE A 119 14.81 7.35 -5.13
C ILE A 119 13.78 7.44 -4.03
N TYR A 120 13.48 8.66 -3.59
CA TYR A 120 12.33 8.92 -2.74
C TYR A 120 11.08 9.10 -3.59
N GLN A 121 10.19 8.12 -3.54
CA GLN A 121 8.89 8.18 -4.17
C GLN A 121 7.84 8.68 -3.20
N TYR A 122 7.08 9.69 -3.63
CA TYR A 122 6.00 10.29 -2.87
C TYR A 122 4.66 9.99 -3.50
N TYR A 123 3.68 9.75 -2.64
CA TYR A 123 2.27 9.71 -3.01
C TYR A 123 1.50 10.72 -2.16
N ASP A 124 0.62 11.48 -2.82
CA ASP A 124 -0.23 12.48 -2.21
C ASP A 124 -1.71 12.21 -2.55
N PRO A 125 -2.39 11.39 -1.73
CA PRO A 125 -3.81 11.09 -1.93
C PRO A 125 -4.71 12.33 -1.82
N SER A 126 -4.26 13.39 -1.14
CA SER A 126 -5.05 14.62 -0.97
C SER A 126 -5.26 15.37 -2.29
N ALA A 127 -4.38 15.15 -3.28
CA ALA A 127 -4.56 15.64 -4.65
C ALA A 127 -5.84 15.10 -5.32
N PHE A 128 -6.44 14.04 -4.76
CA PHE A 128 -7.69 13.42 -5.18
C PHE A 128 -8.77 13.48 -4.10
N LYS A 129 -8.61 14.33 -3.07
CA LYS A 129 -9.54 14.50 -1.94
C LYS A 129 -9.82 13.20 -1.18
N VAL A 130 -8.83 12.31 -1.09
CA VAL A 130 -8.90 11.09 -0.29
C VAL A 130 -7.72 11.03 0.67
N ARG A 131 -7.85 10.30 1.78
CA ARG A 131 -6.75 10.11 2.75
C ARG A 131 -5.81 8.97 2.37
N CYS A 132 -6.30 8.04 1.56
CA CYS A 132 -5.56 6.91 1.00
C CYS A 132 -6.11 6.57 -0.38
N PHE A 133 -5.27 6.04 -1.28
CA PHE A 133 -5.73 5.50 -2.56
C PHE A 133 -6.48 4.16 -2.40
N CYS A 134 -6.28 3.45 -1.29
CA CYS A 134 -7.05 2.25 -0.97
C CYS A 134 -8.47 2.64 -0.54
N SER A 135 -9.47 2.14 -1.26
CA SER A 135 -10.90 2.44 -1.03
C SER A 135 -11.39 2.05 0.36
N LEU A 136 -10.74 1.06 0.99
CA LEU A 136 -11.05 0.58 2.33
C LEU A 136 -10.98 1.66 3.42
N TRP A 137 -10.23 2.74 3.19
CA TRP A 137 -10.09 3.84 4.15
C TRP A 137 -10.93 5.08 3.81
N ARG A 138 -11.89 4.98 2.88
CA ARG A 138 -12.76 6.12 2.53
C ARG A 138 -13.58 6.65 3.70
N GLY A 139 -13.95 5.79 4.66
CA GLY A 139 -14.70 6.18 5.86
C GLY A 139 -13.83 6.55 7.07
N LEU A 140 -12.50 6.62 6.92
CA LEU A 140 -11.62 7.00 8.02
C LEU A 140 -11.76 8.49 8.33
N LYS A 141 -12.23 8.83 9.54
CA LYS A 141 -12.42 10.21 10.00
C LYS A 141 -11.12 11.01 10.01
N ASP A 142 -11.16 12.29 9.66
CA ASP A 142 -9.98 13.14 9.46
C ASP A 142 -9.05 13.25 10.68
N ASP A 143 -9.61 13.19 11.89
CA ASP A 143 -8.89 13.26 13.17
C ASP A 143 -8.29 11.92 13.61
N GLU A 144 -8.56 10.83 12.89
CA GLU A 144 -8.06 9.51 13.22
C GLU A 144 -6.80 9.13 12.41
N THR A 145 -5.94 8.35 13.07
CA THR A 145 -4.80 7.69 12.44
C THR A 145 -4.92 6.16 12.53
N VAL A 146 -4.16 5.49 11.67
CA VAL A 146 -4.05 4.05 11.54
C VAL A 146 -2.60 3.65 11.72
N SER A 147 -2.37 2.48 12.32
CA SER A 147 -1.05 1.87 12.42
C SER A 147 -0.31 1.86 11.07
N PRO A 148 0.99 2.22 11.04
CA PRO A 148 1.79 2.18 9.82
C PRO A 148 1.92 0.77 9.23
N THR A 149 1.61 -0.28 10.01
CA THR A 149 1.53 -1.66 9.54
C THR A 149 0.64 -1.80 8.30
N TRP A 150 -0.50 -1.10 8.24
CA TRP A 150 -1.36 -1.15 7.05
C TRP A 150 -0.61 -0.71 5.78
N CYS A 151 0.20 0.34 5.90
CA CYS A 151 0.89 0.97 4.78
C CYS A 151 2.06 0.14 4.23
N LEU A 152 2.44 -0.94 4.90
CA LEU A 152 3.34 -1.96 4.35
C LEU A 152 2.71 -2.67 3.12
N CYS A 153 1.38 -2.62 2.95
CA CYS A 153 0.73 -2.97 1.69
C CYS A 153 1.15 -2.04 0.54
N SER A 154 1.18 -0.73 0.78
CA SER A 154 1.67 0.20 -0.24
C SER A 154 3.17 0.03 -0.49
N LYS A 155 3.97 -0.37 0.52
CA LYS A 155 5.37 -0.74 0.33
C LYS A 155 5.50 -1.92 -0.64
N GLY A 156 4.73 -2.99 -0.43
CA GLY A 156 4.71 -4.16 -1.33
C GLY A 156 4.31 -3.80 -2.77
N PHE A 157 3.33 -2.91 -2.93
CA PHE A 157 2.95 -2.39 -4.25
C PHE A 157 4.12 -1.65 -4.93
N VAL A 158 4.76 -0.72 -4.20
CA VAL A 158 5.90 0.06 -4.71
C VAL A 158 7.06 -0.86 -5.07
N MET A 159 7.33 -1.91 -4.28
CA MET A 159 8.32 -2.93 -4.63
C MET A 159 8.03 -3.53 -6.00
N LYS A 160 6.80 -3.97 -6.27
CA LYS A 160 6.43 -4.56 -7.57
C LYS A 160 6.55 -3.59 -8.74
N LEU A 161 6.17 -2.33 -8.53
CA LEU A 161 6.36 -1.27 -9.52
C LEU A 161 7.85 -1.11 -9.90
N TRP A 162 8.73 -1.02 -8.90
CA TRP A 162 10.17 -0.85 -9.15
C TRP A 162 10.86 -2.11 -9.64
N GLU A 163 10.43 -3.28 -9.20
CA GLU A 163 10.90 -4.55 -9.76
C GLU A 163 10.64 -4.61 -11.27
N ALA A 164 9.46 -4.18 -11.71
CA ALA A 164 9.12 -4.10 -13.12
C ALA A 164 9.97 -3.06 -13.88
N LEU A 165 10.22 -1.90 -13.27
CA LEU A 165 11.04 -0.83 -13.88
C LEU A 165 12.54 -1.18 -13.96
N LEU A 166 13.06 -1.90 -12.98
CA LEU A 166 14.50 -2.23 -12.87
C LEU A 166 14.85 -3.58 -13.50
N GLY A 167 13.88 -4.47 -13.69
CA GLY A 167 14.11 -5.85 -14.17
C GLY A 167 14.80 -6.75 -13.15
N ARG A 168 14.81 -6.37 -11.87
CA ARG A 168 15.41 -7.11 -10.75
C ARG A 168 14.70 -6.81 -9.43
N PRO A 169 14.89 -7.62 -8.36
CA PRO A 169 14.34 -7.33 -7.04
C PRO A 169 14.66 -5.91 -6.57
N ALA A 170 13.66 -5.18 -6.07
CA ALA A 170 13.79 -3.82 -5.56
C ALA A 170 13.71 -3.82 -4.03
N LYS A 171 14.64 -3.12 -3.37
CA LYS A 171 14.56 -2.87 -1.93
C LYS A 171 13.84 -1.54 -1.71
N VAL A 172 12.73 -1.59 -0.96
CA VAL A 172 11.91 -0.41 -0.63
C VAL A 172 11.73 -0.32 0.87
N GLU A 173 11.74 0.89 1.41
CA GLU A 173 11.42 1.20 2.82
C GLU A 173 10.24 2.17 2.88
N LEU A 174 9.30 1.93 3.80
CA LEU A 174 8.23 2.87 4.11
C LEU A 174 8.80 3.92 5.08
N VAL A 175 8.83 5.19 4.66
CA VAL A 175 9.37 6.29 5.47
C VAL A 175 8.25 7.09 6.13
N GLU A 176 7.20 7.42 5.39
CA GLU A 176 6.05 8.19 5.90
C GLU A 176 4.73 7.67 5.30
N SER A 177 3.63 7.85 6.02
CA SER A 177 2.28 7.42 5.62
C SER A 177 1.22 8.46 6.00
N CYS A 178 0.36 8.83 5.03
CA CYS A 178 -0.74 9.78 5.26
C CYS A 178 -1.71 9.33 6.35
N ILE A 179 -2.21 8.09 6.26
CA ILE A 179 -3.20 7.58 7.23
C ILE A 179 -2.58 7.31 8.60
N SER A 180 -1.24 7.36 8.71
CA SER A 180 -0.52 7.29 9.99
C SER A 180 -0.12 8.67 10.53
N GLY A 181 -0.59 9.76 9.90
CA GLY A 181 -0.45 11.14 10.38
C GLY A 181 0.52 12.02 9.59
N ALA A 182 1.18 11.51 8.55
CA ALA A 182 2.03 12.32 7.68
C ALA A 182 1.21 13.12 6.66
N LYS A 183 1.83 14.13 6.03
CA LYS A 183 1.19 14.90 4.95
C LYS A 183 1.16 14.16 3.62
N GLN A 184 2.21 13.38 3.34
CA GLN A 184 2.38 12.60 2.12
C GLN A 184 2.92 11.22 2.52
N CYS A 185 2.65 10.21 1.70
CA CYS A 185 3.37 8.94 1.82
C CYS A 185 4.75 9.10 1.18
N LYS A 186 5.78 8.53 1.81
CA LYS A 186 7.16 8.56 1.34
C LYS A 186 7.77 7.16 1.38
N PHE A 187 8.38 6.74 0.28
CA PHE A 187 9.06 5.46 0.14
C PHE A 187 10.50 5.70 -0.29
N ALA A 188 11.46 5.02 0.34
CA ALA A 188 12.85 5.03 -0.11
C ALA A 188 13.09 3.78 -0.96
N VAL A 189 13.46 3.97 -2.23
CA VAL A 189 13.74 2.89 -3.18
C VAL A 189 15.24 2.87 -3.43
N HIS A 190 15.90 1.79 -3.07
CA HIS A 190 17.35 1.67 -3.24
C HIS A 190 17.64 1.12 -4.64
N LEU A 191 18.41 1.89 -5.42
CA LEU A 191 18.92 1.47 -6.73
C LEU A 191 20.11 0.52 -6.53
#